data_AF-A0A7C3ANW1-F1
#
_entry.id   AF-A0A7C3ANW1-F1
#
_cell.length_a   1.000
_cell.length_b   1.000
_cell.length_c   1.000
_cell.angle_alpha   90.00
_cell.angle_beta   90.00
_cell.angle_gamma   90.00
#
_symmetry.space_group_name_H-M   'P 1'
#
loop_
_entity.id
_entity.type
_entity.pdbx_description
1 polymer ?
#
loop_
_entity_poly.entity_id
_entity_poly.type
_entity_poly.pdbx_seq_one_letter_code
_entity_poly.pdbx_strand_id
1 'polypeptide(L)' 'MRRDIPPWQIKRELKVKSEEKTDPKYGYKPEERPIKEYLRFGIINLDKPPGPSSHEVTA' A
#
# COMPACT_ATOMS: atom_id res chain seq x y z
N MET A 1 -3.09 -15.74 28.01
CA MET A 1 -2.53 -14.58 27.27
C MET A 1 -3.64 -14.05 26.38
N ARG A 2 -4.20 -12.86 26.64
CA ARG A 2 -5.15 -12.25 25.71
C ARG A 2 -4.36 -11.96 24.43
N ARG A 3 -4.82 -12.49 23.30
CA ARG A 3 -4.27 -12.12 21.99
C ARG A 3 -4.92 -10.78 21.66
N ASP A 4 -4.21 -9.70 22.00
CA ASP A 4 -4.64 -8.37 21.61
C ASP A 4 -4.57 -8.28 20.08
N ILE A 5 -5.68 -7.93 19.44
CA ILE A 5 -5.75 -7.76 17.99
C ILE A 5 -4.95 -6.49 17.66
N PRO A 6 -3.91 -6.56 16.82
CA PRO A 6 -3.14 -5.37 16.48
C PRO A 6 -4.04 -4.33 15.78
N PRO A 7 -3.81 -3.03 15.99
CA PRO A 7 -4.72 -1.97 15.54
C PRO A 7 -5.03 -1.99 14.03
N TRP A 8 -4.10 -2.43 13.20
CA TRP A 8 -4.26 -2.52 11.74
C TRP A 8 -5.14 -3.68 11.27
N GLN A 9 -5.44 -4.66 12.13
CA GLN A 9 -6.37 -5.76 11.82
C GLN A 9 -7.82 -5.45 12.22
N ILE A 10 -8.07 -4.34 12.92
CA ILE A 10 -9.41 -3.90 13.29
C ILE A 10 -10.18 -3.49 12.02
N LYS A 11 -11.20 -4.26 11.66
CA LYS A 11 -12.10 -3.95 10.53
C LYS A 11 -12.93 -2.71 10.84
N ARG A 12 -13.02 -1.79 9.89
CA ARG A 12 -13.84 -0.58 9.96
C ARG A 12 -15.07 -0.73 9.08
N GLU A 13 -16.17 -0.10 9.48
CA GLU A 13 -17.40 -0.05 8.70
C GLU A 13 -17.31 1.07 7.65
N LEU A 14 -17.66 0.76 6.40
CA LEU A 14 -17.78 1.75 5.33
C LEU A 14 -19.19 2.36 5.37
N LYS A 15 -19.30 3.68 5.56
CA LYS A 15 -20.57 4.41 5.43
C LYS A 15 -20.59 5.15 4.09
N VAL A 16 -21.59 4.86 3.26
CA VAL A 16 -21.77 5.49 1.94
C VAL A 16 -22.66 6.71 2.08
N LYS A 17 -22.17 7.88 1.64
CA LYS A 17 -22.93 9.13 1.65
C LYS A 17 -23.72 9.35 0.35
N SER A 18 -23.15 8.96 -0.78
CA SER A 18 -23.68 9.14 -2.14
C SER A 18 -23.12 8.03 -3.03
N GLU A 19 -23.90 7.57 -4.00
CA GLU A 19 -23.46 6.61 -5.01
C GLU A 19 -22.96 7.35 -6.24
N GLU A 20 -21.67 7.19 -6.56
CA GLU A 20 -21.02 7.87 -7.67
C GLU A 20 -20.08 6.94 -8.42
N LYS A 21 -19.75 7.32 -9.67
CA LYS A 21 -18.79 6.60 -10.52
C LYS A 21 -17.66 7.53 -10.91
N THR A 22 -16.47 6.96 -11.06
CA THR A 22 -15.30 7.68 -11.58
C THR A 22 -15.13 7.42 -13.08
N ASP A 23 -14.61 8.39 -13.82
CA ASP A 23 -14.34 8.26 -15.26
C ASP A 23 -12.99 7.55 -15.48
N PRO A 24 -12.97 6.38 -16.14
CA PRO A 24 -11.76 5.57 -16.34
C PRO A 24 -10.70 6.24 -17.23
N LYS A 25 -11.03 7.32 -17.94
CA LYS A 25 -10.06 8.11 -18.72
C LYS A 25 -9.00 8.78 -17.83
N TYR A 26 -9.28 8.95 -16.55
CA TYR A 26 -8.40 9.66 -15.62
C TYR A 26 -7.71 8.71 -14.64
N GLY A 27 -6.37 8.79 -14.60
CA GLY A 27 -5.54 7.96 -13.73
C GLY A 27 -5.45 6.51 -14.20
N TYR A 28 -5.02 5.64 -13.29
CA TYR A 28 -4.88 4.21 -13.53
C TYR A 28 -5.37 3.43 -12.32
N LYS A 29 -6.08 2.32 -12.54
CA LYS A 29 -6.26 1.33 -11.47
C LYS A 29 -4.89 0.83 -11.02
N PRO A 30 -4.72 0.44 -9.74
CA PRO A 30 -3.44 -0.05 -9.25
C PRO A 30 -2.85 -1.17 -10.09
N GLU A 31 -3.68 -2.02 -10.70
CA GLU A 31 -3.29 -3.20 -11.50
C GLU A 31 -3.05 -2.88 -13.00
N GLU A 32 -3.33 -1.66 -13.44
CA GLU A 32 -3.27 -1.24 -14.84
C GLU A 32 -2.22 -0.13 -15.07
N ARG A 33 -1.37 0.16 -14.08
CA ARG A 33 -0.37 1.24 -14.18
C ARG A 33 0.72 0.89 -15.20
N PRO A 34 1.25 1.87 -15.95
CA PRO A 34 2.49 1.68 -16.69
C PRO A 34 3.65 1.39 -15.72
N ILE A 35 4.67 0.64 -16.18
CA ILE A 35 5.81 0.24 -15.33
C ILE A 35 6.52 1.40 -14.63
N LYS A 36 6.61 2.56 -15.29
CA LYS A 36 7.21 3.76 -14.67
C LYS A 36 6.44 4.25 -13.45
N GLU A 37 5.11 4.17 -13.50
CA GLU A 37 4.24 4.56 -12.38
C GLU A 37 4.27 3.51 -11.26
N TYR A 38 4.46 2.23 -11.59
CA TYR A 38 4.73 1.20 -10.58
C TYR A 38 6.02 1.44 -9.81
N LEU A 39 7.10 1.80 -10.49
CA LEU A 39 8.37 2.10 -9.83
C LEU A 39 8.27 3.38 -8.99
N ARG A 40 7.58 4.39 -9.51
CA ARG A 40 7.42 5.68 -8.82
C ARG A 40 6.55 5.60 -7.56
N PHE A 41 5.47 4.80 -7.61
CA PHE A 41 4.47 4.71 -6.53
C PHE A 41 4.42 3.33 -5.85
N GLY A 42 5.42 2.50 -6.10
CA GLY A 42 5.53 1.15 -5.54
C GLY A 42 6.20 1.13 -4.17
N ILE A 43 6.04 0.01 -3.48
CA ILE A 43 6.71 -0.29 -2.21
C ILE A 43 7.37 -1.66 -2.36
N ILE A 44 8.59 -1.81 -1.84
CA ILE A 44 9.29 -3.09 -1.80
C ILE A 44 9.17 -3.64 -0.38
N ASN A 45 8.51 -4.79 -0.23
CA ASN A 45 8.51 -5.54 1.03
C ASN A 45 9.80 -6.36 1.14
N LEU A 46 10.89 -5.67 1.49
CA LEU A 46 12.23 -6.24 1.52
C LEU A 46 12.48 -7.01 2.82
N ASP A 47 12.96 -8.25 2.71
CA ASP A 47 13.56 -8.96 3.82
C ASP A 47 15.02 -8.51 3.97
N LYS A 48 15.28 -7.66 4.97
CA LYS A 48 16.55 -6.95 5.12
C LYS A 48 17.67 -7.90 5.60
N PRO A 49 18.85 -7.95 4.93
CA PRO A 49 19.96 -8.79 5.39
C PRO A 49 20.62 -8.24 6.69
N PRO A 50 21.29 -9.12 7.46
CA PRO A 50 22.13 -8.71 8.58
C PRO A 50 23.42 -8.03 8.08
N GLY A 51 23.97 -7.10 8.87
CA GLY A 51 25.20 -6.37 8.52
C GLY A 51 24.95 -4.88 8.30
N PRO A 52 24.47 -4.45 7.12
CA PRO A 52 24.26 -3.04 6.83
C PRO A 52 23.13 -2.46 7.68
N SER A 53 23.21 -1.17 7.96
CA SER A 53 22.11 -0.38 8.51
C SER A 53 20.98 -0.24 7.50
N SER A 54 19.78 0.12 7.96
CA SER A 54 18.64 0.31 7.07
C SER A 54 18.86 1.46 6.07
N HIS A 55 19.52 2.56 6.49
CA HIS A 55 19.82 3.67 5.60
C HIS A 55 20.76 3.26 4.46
N GLU A 56 21.76 2.42 4.74
CA GLU A 56 22.66 1.88 3.72
C GLU A 56 21.95 0.97 2.72
N VAL A 57 20.95 0.19 3.16
CA VAL A 57 20.15 -0.67 2.27
C VAL A 57 19.22 0.16 1.37
N THR A 58 18.78 1.33 1.82
CA THR A 58 17.86 2.21 1.07
C THR A 58 18.55 3.23 0.16
N ALA A 59 19.85 3.49 0.36
CA ALA A 59 20.58 4.57 -0.28
C ALA A 59 20.95 4.31 -1.75
#